data_AF-A0A2V5JLP1-F1
#
_entry.id   AF-A0A2V5JLP1-F1
#
_cell.length_a   1.000
_cell.length_b   1.000
_cell.length_c   1.000
_cell.angle_alpha   90.00
_cell.angle_beta   90.00
_cell.angle_gamma   90.00
#
_symmetry.space_group_name_H-M   'P 1'
#
loop_
_entity.id
_entity.type
_entity.pdbx_description
1 polymer ?
#
loop_
_entity_poly.entity_id
_entity_poly.type
_entity_poly.pdbx_seq_one_letter_code
_entity_poly.pdbx_strand_id
1 'polypeptide(L)'
;MSKNISIALGREPESLDLSKRHPFDLALVRIPKGKSLCPYHAHAAESELYLVVSGRGSVRDKDGTTEVGPGDAFFFQPGEAHQLTNAGDEDFVYYVIADNPRSGGATGDSCYYPDSSKWAVAKEGSEEVIMKGTGTDYFDGEE
;
A
#
# COMPACT_ATOMS: atom_id res chain seq x y z
N MET A 1 -0.21 2.78 15.32
CA MET A 1 1.25 2.90 15.12
C MET A 1 1.72 1.61 14.45
N SER A 2 2.35 1.70 13.29
CA SER A 2 2.87 0.55 12.55
C SER A 2 4.29 0.19 13.01
N LYS A 3 4.65 -1.09 12.90
CA LYS A 3 6.01 -1.60 13.14
C LYS A 3 6.49 -2.29 11.87
N ASN A 4 7.53 -1.75 11.24
CA ASN A 4 8.17 -2.37 10.08
C ASN A 4 9.08 -3.52 10.56
N ILE A 5 8.62 -4.75 10.37
CA ILE A 5 9.29 -5.97 10.86
C ILE A 5 10.46 -6.34 9.96
N SER A 6 10.33 -6.19 8.64
CA SER A 6 11.44 -6.44 7.72
C SER A 6 12.67 -5.60 8.09
N ILE A 7 12.51 -4.30 8.35
CA ILE A 7 13.61 -3.43 8.81
C ILE A 7 14.17 -3.91 10.16
N ALA A 8 13.30 -4.24 11.12
CA ALA A 8 13.74 -4.74 12.43
C ALA A 8 14.51 -6.07 12.34
N LEU A 9 14.31 -6.84 11.28
CA LEU A 9 15.01 -8.10 10.98
C LEU A 9 16.25 -7.91 10.08
N GLY A 10 16.60 -6.66 9.72
CA GLY A 10 17.84 -6.35 9.00
C GLY A 10 17.67 -5.98 7.52
N ARG A 11 16.44 -5.78 7.02
CA ARG A 11 16.26 -5.20 5.68
C ARG A 11 16.86 -3.80 5.63
N GLU A 12 17.61 -3.53 4.56
CA GLU A 12 18.07 -2.19 4.17
C GLU A 12 17.21 -1.70 2.97
N PRO A 13 16.18 -0.86 3.18
CA PRO A 13 15.19 -0.51 2.15
C PRO A 13 15.79 0.12 0.90
N GLU A 14 16.78 1.00 1.10
CA GLU A 14 17.45 1.74 0.03
C GLU A 14 18.55 0.94 -0.66
N SER A 15 18.88 -0.26 -0.17
CA SER A 15 19.98 -1.05 -0.73
C SER A 15 19.66 -1.52 -2.15
N LEU A 16 20.69 -1.53 -3.01
CA LEU A 16 20.62 -2.17 -4.32
C LEU A 16 21.05 -3.65 -4.27
N ASP A 17 21.59 -4.09 -3.14
CA ASP A 17 21.98 -5.48 -2.91
C ASP A 17 20.74 -6.33 -2.60
N LEU A 18 20.41 -7.26 -3.50
CA LEU A 18 19.26 -8.14 -3.37
C LEU A 18 19.27 -8.96 -2.08
N SER A 19 20.45 -9.32 -1.57
CA SER A 19 20.57 -10.09 -0.32
C SER A 19 20.16 -9.31 0.92
N LYS A 20 20.22 -7.98 0.86
CA LYS A 20 19.90 -7.06 1.96
C LYS A 20 18.48 -6.52 1.93
N ARG A 21 17.72 -6.80 0.86
CA ARG A 21 16.36 -6.26 0.70
C ARG A 21 15.28 -7.13 1.29
N HIS A 22 15.50 -8.43 1.52
CA HIS A 22 14.41 -9.39 1.70
C HIS A 22 13.49 -9.48 0.46
N PRO A 23 12.87 -10.64 0.21
CA PRO A 23 11.98 -10.82 -0.95
C PRO A 23 10.61 -10.12 -0.80
N PHE A 24 10.31 -9.57 0.38
CA PHE A 24 9.09 -8.82 0.68
C PHE A 24 9.29 -7.89 1.89
N ASP A 25 8.41 -6.92 2.02
CA ASP A 25 8.21 -6.14 3.24
C ASP A 25 7.12 -6.74 4.11
N LEU A 26 7.38 -6.80 5.42
CA LEU A 26 6.43 -7.22 6.43
C LEU A 26 6.28 -6.11 7.46
N ALA A 27 5.05 -5.67 7.69
CA ALA A 27 4.73 -4.71 8.74
C ALA A 27 3.52 -5.18 9.57
N LEU A 28 3.60 -4.96 10.89
CA LEU A 28 2.43 -5.04 11.76
C LEU A 28 1.79 -3.66 11.83
N VAL A 29 0.53 -3.57 11.43
CA VAL A 29 -0.23 -2.32 11.37
C VAL A 29 -1.32 -2.32 12.42
N ARG A 30 -1.60 -1.14 12.97
CA ARG A 30 -2.68 -0.88 13.91
C ARG A 30 -3.44 0.36 13.49
N ILE A 31 -4.74 0.19 13.26
CA ILE A 31 -5.69 1.25 12.92
C ILE A 31 -6.58 1.52 14.15
N PRO A 32 -6.55 2.75 14.73
CA PRO A 32 -7.46 3.13 15.81
C PRO A 32 -8.92 3.20 15.34
N LYS A 33 -9.86 3.13 16.29
CA LYS A 33 -11.31 3.21 16.04
C LYS A 33 -11.68 4.35 15.07
N GLY A 34 -12.45 4.02 14.04
CA GLY A 34 -13.00 4.98 13.07
C GLY A 34 -11.95 5.67 12.19
N LYS A 35 -10.74 5.12 12.09
CA LYS A 35 -9.68 5.62 11.21
C LYS A 35 -9.44 4.66 10.05
N SER A 36 -8.81 5.18 9.01
CA SER A 36 -8.19 4.43 7.91
C SER A 36 -6.71 4.82 7.88
N LEU A 37 -5.82 3.90 7.52
CA LEU A 37 -4.40 4.21 7.44
C LEU A 37 -4.07 5.02 6.18
N CYS A 38 -4.62 4.59 5.05
CA CYS A 38 -4.41 5.14 3.73
C CYS A 38 -5.75 5.47 3.06
N PRO A 39 -5.77 6.40 2.08
CA PRO A 39 -6.92 6.58 1.21
C PRO A 39 -7.19 5.32 0.37
N TYR A 40 -8.36 5.25 -0.27
CA TYR A 40 -8.62 4.23 -1.30
C TYR A 40 -7.61 4.37 -2.44
N HIS A 41 -6.82 3.32 -2.67
CA HIS A 41 -5.65 3.37 -3.53
C HIS A 41 -5.37 2.03 -4.21
N ALA A 42 -4.76 2.08 -5.39
CA ALA A 42 -4.26 0.94 -6.14
C ALA A 42 -2.78 1.12 -6.42
N HIS A 43 -1.99 0.10 -6.12
CA HIS A 43 -0.59 -0.01 -6.51
C HIS A 43 -0.48 -0.34 -8.00
N ALA A 44 0.52 0.20 -8.70
CA ALA A 44 0.70 -0.09 -10.12
C ALA A 44 1.44 -1.40 -10.37
N ALA A 45 2.33 -1.78 -9.45
CA ALA A 45 3.12 -2.99 -9.56
C ALA A 45 3.17 -3.83 -8.28
N GLU A 46 3.05 -3.22 -7.10
CA GLU A 46 3.06 -3.95 -5.83
C GLU A 46 1.78 -4.77 -5.63
N SER A 47 1.96 -5.95 -5.06
CA SER A 47 0.88 -6.78 -4.53
C SER A 47 0.96 -6.82 -3.01
N GLU A 48 -0.20 -6.89 -2.37
CA GLU A 48 -0.28 -6.90 -0.91
C GLU A 48 -1.16 -8.04 -0.40
N LEU A 49 -0.61 -8.82 0.53
CA LEU A 49 -1.32 -9.81 1.33
C LEU A 49 -1.55 -9.25 2.75
N TYR A 50 -2.77 -9.39 3.23
CA TYR A 50 -3.17 -8.98 4.56
C TYR A 50 -3.58 -10.18 5.40
N LEU A 51 -3.17 -10.20 6.67
CA LEU A 51 -3.57 -11.21 7.64
C LEU A 51 -4.02 -10.53 8.94
N VAL A 52 -5.30 -10.67 9.29
CA VAL A 52 -5.88 -10.03 10.46
C VAL A 52 -5.49 -10.77 11.74
N VAL A 53 -4.96 -10.03 12.71
CA VAL A 53 -4.50 -10.54 14.01
C VAL A 53 -5.56 -10.34 15.08
N SER A 54 -6.12 -9.13 15.20
CA SER A 54 -7.11 -8.80 16.24
C SER A 54 -8.00 -7.63 15.82
N GLY A 55 -9.15 -7.48 16.50
CA GLY A 55 -10.13 -6.43 16.22
C GLY A 55 -10.99 -6.73 14.99
N ARG A 56 -11.77 -5.72 14.55
CA ARG A 56 -12.65 -5.79 13.38
C ARG A 56 -12.38 -4.62 12.46
N GLY A 57 -12.30 -4.90 11.17
CA GLY A 57 -12.10 -3.90 10.13
C GLY A 57 -13.10 -4.04 9.01
N SER A 58 -13.23 -2.99 8.21
CA SER A 58 -13.92 -3.01 6.93
C SER A 58 -12.92 -2.81 5.81
N VAL A 59 -12.99 -3.68 4.81
CA VAL A 59 -12.17 -3.66 3.61
C VAL A 59 -13.06 -3.19 2.47
N ARG A 60 -12.75 -2.03 1.90
CA ARG A 60 -13.40 -1.53 0.70
C ARG A 60 -12.56 -1.90 -0.51
N ASP A 61 -13.19 -2.46 -1.53
CA ASP A 61 -12.62 -2.76 -2.85
C ASP A 61 -13.61 -2.36 -3.97
N LYS A 62 -13.37 -2.85 -5.20
CA LYS A 62 -14.23 -2.58 -6.36
C LYS A 62 -15.65 -3.17 -6.24
N ASP A 63 -15.83 -4.24 -5.47
CA ASP A 63 -17.09 -4.97 -5.34
C ASP A 63 -17.91 -4.50 -4.14
N GLY A 64 -17.31 -3.71 -3.25
CA GLY A 64 -18.01 -3.01 -2.17
C GLY A 64 -17.19 -2.99 -0.88
N THR A 65 -17.87 -3.18 0.25
CA THR A 65 -17.24 -3.22 1.57
C THR A 65 -17.52 -4.55 2.24
N THR A 66 -16.47 -5.21 2.71
CA THR A 66 -16.52 -6.49 3.43
C THR A 66 -15.97 -6.31 4.84
N GLU A 67 -16.69 -6.82 5.85
CA GLU A 67 -16.19 -6.85 7.23
C GLU A 67 -15.23 -8.03 7.41
N VAL A 68 -14.12 -7.78 8.11
CA VAL A 68 -13.07 -8.78 8.39
C VAL A 68 -12.71 -8.80 9.88
N GLY A 69 -12.29 -9.97 10.35
CA GLY A 69 -11.90 -10.23 11.73
C GLY A 69 -10.70 -11.17 11.85
N PRO A 70 -10.34 -11.56 13.08
CA PRO A 70 -9.13 -12.33 13.33
C PRO A 70 -9.10 -13.66 12.57
N GLY A 71 -7.99 -13.94 11.89
CA GLY A 71 -7.81 -15.13 11.07
C GLY A 71 -8.21 -14.96 9.60
N ASP A 72 -8.91 -13.89 9.25
CA ASP A 72 -9.18 -13.58 7.84
C ASP A 72 -7.91 -13.13 7.12
N ALA A 73 -7.82 -13.51 5.84
CA ALA A 73 -6.74 -13.10 4.96
C ALA A 73 -7.32 -12.72 3.59
N PHE A 74 -6.70 -11.71 2.97
CA PHE A 74 -7.11 -11.21 1.67
C PHE A 74 -5.90 -10.64 0.92
N PHE A 75 -5.99 -10.68 -0.40
CA PHE A 75 -4.88 -10.37 -1.30
C PHE A 75 -5.35 -9.39 -2.36
N PHE A 76 -4.55 -8.36 -2.64
CA PHE A 76 -4.78 -7.41 -3.72
C PHE A 76 -3.65 -7.49 -4.74
N GLN A 77 -4.02 -7.75 -5.99
CA GLN A 77 -3.13 -7.71 -7.14
C GLN A 77 -2.84 -6.24 -7.54
N PRO A 78 -1.79 -5.98 -8.33
CA PRO A 78 -1.56 -4.66 -8.89
C PRO A 78 -2.79 -4.16 -9.67
N GLY A 79 -3.16 -2.90 -9.44
CA GLY A 79 -4.34 -2.26 -10.00
C GLY A 79 -5.63 -2.47 -9.20
N GLU A 80 -5.64 -3.35 -8.20
CA GLU A 80 -6.82 -3.59 -7.36
C GLU A 80 -6.89 -2.59 -6.21
N ALA A 81 -7.73 -1.57 -6.41
CA ALA A 81 -7.89 -0.52 -5.42
C ALA A 81 -8.53 -1.05 -4.14
N HIS A 82 -7.98 -0.65 -2.99
CA HIS A 82 -8.48 -1.06 -1.70
C HIS A 82 -8.26 -0.01 -0.58
N GLN A 83 -9.04 -0.15 0.48
CA GLN A 83 -8.93 0.66 1.70
C GLN A 83 -9.35 -0.14 2.93
N LEU A 84 -8.53 -0.09 3.98
CA LEU A 84 -8.83 -0.71 5.27
C LEU A 84 -9.22 0.37 6.28
N THR A 85 -10.35 0.17 6.94
CA THR A 85 -10.87 1.06 7.98
C THR A 85 -11.19 0.25 9.23
N ASN A 86 -10.95 0.81 10.41
CA ASN A 86 -11.40 0.18 11.64
C ASN A 86 -12.89 0.48 11.88
N ALA A 87 -13.72 -0.56 11.78
CA ALA A 87 -15.17 -0.52 11.98
C ALA A 87 -15.59 -0.91 13.41
N GLY A 88 -14.66 -1.38 14.24
CA GLY A 88 -14.92 -1.83 15.61
C GLY A 88 -14.65 -0.77 16.69
N ASP A 89 -14.77 -1.21 17.95
CA ASP A 89 -14.53 -0.38 19.13
C ASP A 89 -13.11 -0.54 19.73
N GLU A 90 -12.34 -1.52 19.24
CA GLU A 90 -10.98 -1.82 19.65
C GLU A 90 -9.99 -1.56 18.51
N ASP A 91 -8.69 -1.61 18.77
CA ASP A 91 -7.67 -1.50 17.73
C ASP A 91 -7.81 -2.64 16.69
N PHE A 92 -7.88 -2.28 15.41
CA PHE A 92 -7.82 -3.23 14.30
C PHE A 92 -6.36 -3.46 13.93
N VAL A 93 -5.89 -4.71 14.05
CA VAL A 93 -4.48 -5.07 13.91
C VAL A 93 -4.32 -6.17 12.87
N TYR A 94 -3.41 -5.97 11.94
CA TYR A 94 -3.11 -6.91 10.86
C TYR A 94 -1.63 -6.87 10.49
N TYR A 95 -1.16 -7.94 9.87
CA TYR A 95 0.06 -7.93 9.08
C TYR A 95 -0.25 -7.53 7.64
N VAL A 96 0.62 -6.72 7.04
CA VAL A 96 0.70 -6.52 5.59
C VAL A 96 2.03 -7.08 5.10
N ILE A 97 1.96 -7.86 4.03
CA ILE A 97 3.09 -8.46 3.33
C ILE A 97 3.05 -7.94 1.89
N ALA A 98 4.05 -7.17 1.51
CA ALA A 98 4.13 -6.54 0.20
C ALA A 98 5.38 -7.00 -0.54
N ASP A 99 5.27 -7.39 -1.80
CA ASP A 99 6.42 -7.87 -2.59
C ASP A 99 7.38 -6.75 -3.02
N ASN A 100 6.92 -5.49 -2.94
CA ASN A 100 7.69 -4.26 -3.14
C ASN A 100 8.63 -4.31 -4.38
N PRO A 101 8.05 -4.52 -5.59
CA PRO A 101 8.81 -4.62 -6.82
C PRO A 101 9.41 -3.28 -7.22
N ARG A 102 10.63 -3.30 -7.77
CA ARG A 102 11.25 -2.08 -8.30
C ARG A 102 10.68 -1.75 -9.68
N SER A 103 9.81 -0.76 -9.73
CA SER A 103 9.17 -0.29 -10.97
C SER A 103 9.45 1.22 -11.20
N GLY A 104 10.71 1.66 -11.00
CA GLY A 104 11.15 3.00 -11.42
C GLY A 104 11.94 3.85 -10.41
N GLY A 105 12.40 3.31 -9.29
CA GLY A 105 13.16 4.07 -8.29
C GLY A 105 13.56 3.24 -7.07
N ALA A 106 14.04 3.91 -6.01
CA ALA A 106 14.47 3.22 -4.79
C ALA A 106 13.32 2.45 -4.12
N THR A 107 12.09 2.99 -4.17
CA THR A 107 10.81 2.33 -3.86
C THR A 107 10.09 1.85 -5.13
N GLY A 108 9.94 2.72 -6.13
CA GLY A 108 9.63 2.33 -7.50
C GLY A 108 8.20 1.83 -7.74
N ASP A 109 7.20 2.17 -6.93
CA ASP A 109 5.80 1.96 -7.31
C ASP A 109 5.09 3.31 -7.47
N SER A 110 3.99 3.31 -8.21
CA SER A 110 3.08 4.45 -8.27
C SER A 110 1.71 4.02 -7.74
N CYS A 111 1.10 4.83 -6.88
CA CYS A 111 -0.23 4.54 -6.36
C CYS A 111 -1.26 5.49 -6.96
N TYR A 112 -2.29 4.94 -7.59
CA TYR A 112 -3.46 5.71 -8.03
C TYR A 112 -4.50 5.78 -6.91
N TYR A 113 -5.10 6.95 -6.70
CA TYR A 113 -6.14 7.19 -5.68
C TYR A 113 -7.49 7.51 -6.34
N PRO A 114 -8.36 6.51 -6.59
CA PRO A 114 -9.55 6.67 -7.43
C PRO A 114 -10.51 7.78 -6.96
N ASP A 115 -10.75 7.90 -5.65
CA ASP A 115 -11.69 8.89 -5.10
C ASP A 115 -11.26 10.35 -5.34
N SER A 116 -9.97 10.58 -5.58
CA SER A 116 -9.40 11.93 -5.72
C SER A 116 -8.76 12.20 -7.07
N SER A 117 -8.66 11.16 -7.91
CA SER A 117 -7.94 11.16 -9.18
C SER A 117 -6.51 11.67 -9.04
N LYS A 118 -5.84 11.32 -7.92
CA LYS A 118 -4.46 11.66 -7.65
C LYS A 118 -3.56 10.46 -7.89
N TRP A 119 -2.28 10.73 -8.10
CA TRP A 119 -1.22 9.74 -8.19
C TRP A 119 -0.13 10.07 -7.18
N ALA A 120 0.38 9.06 -6.48
CA ALA A 120 1.71 9.11 -5.86
C ALA A 120 2.69 8.54 -6.89
N VAL A 121 3.72 9.30 -7.24
CA VAL A 121 4.77 8.88 -8.19
C VAL A 121 6.14 9.28 -7.67
N ALA A 122 7.17 8.53 -8.05
CA ALA A 122 8.55 8.94 -7.84
C ALA A 122 8.93 10.08 -8.80
N LYS A 123 9.58 11.13 -8.30
CA LYS A 123 10.06 12.25 -9.09
C LYS A 123 11.56 12.13 -9.39
N GLU A 124 12.39 12.10 -8.35
CA GLU A 124 13.84 11.90 -8.45
C GLU A 124 14.32 11.04 -7.26
N GLY A 125 15.10 10.00 -7.53
CA GLY A 125 15.61 9.10 -6.49
C GLY A 125 14.49 8.40 -5.71
N SER A 126 14.37 8.72 -4.42
CA SER A 126 13.33 8.22 -3.50
C SER A 126 12.29 9.29 -3.13
N GLU A 127 12.29 10.45 -3.80
CA GLU A 127 11.30 11.50 -3.55
C GLU A 127 9.96 11.13 -4.20
N GLU A 128 8.95 10.93 -3.37
CA GLU A 128 7.57 10.74 -3.82
C GLU A 128 6.81 12.07 -3.83
N VAL A 129 6.07 12.29 -4.92
CA VAL A 129 5.21 13.47 -5.07
C VAL A 129 3.77 13.06 -5.35
N ILE A 130 2.83 13.80 -4.76
CA ILE A 130 1.40 13.63 -5.03
C ILE A 130 1.02 14.57 -6.17
N MET A 131 0.64 14.00 -7.31
CA MET A 131 0.25 14.73 -8.50
C MET A 131 -1.23 14.55 -8.80
N LYS A 132 -1.85 15.61 -9.31
CA LYS A 132 -3.18 15.57 -9.89
C LYS A 132 -3.07 16.09 -11.32
N GLY A 133 -3.04 15.16 -12.28
CA GLY A 133 -2.91 15.46 -13.70
C GLY A 133 -4.21 15.22 -14.46
N THR A 134 -4.32 15.83 -15.63
CA THR A 134 -5.32 15.50 -16.65
C THR A 134 -4.68 14.60 -17.69
N GLY A 135 -5.38 13.57 -18.16
CA GLY A 135 -4.92 12.83 -19.34
C GLY A 135 -4.72 13.78 -20.51
N THR A 136 -3.59 13.66 -21.18
CA THR A 136 -3.24 14.49 -22.34
C THR A 136 -2.83 13.58 -23.50
N ASP A 137 -2.72 14.16 -24.70
CA ASP A 137 -2.29 13.45 -25.89
C ASP A 137 -0.82 13.03 -25.77
N TYR A 138 -0.45 11.90 -26.38
CA TYR A 138 0.90 11.32 -26.24
C TYR A 138 2.05 12.29 -26.61
N PHE A 139 1.81 13.21 -27.53
CA PHE A 139 2.78 14.22 -27.97
C PHE A 139 2.45 15.65 -27.48
N ASP A 140 1.56 15.82 -26.51
CA ASP A 140 1.25 17.16 -25.99
C ASP A 140 2.48 17.78 -25.31
N GLY A 141 3.00 18.86 -25.90
CA GLY A 141 4.23 19.51 -25.45
C GLY A 141 5.54 18.84 -25.88
N GLU A 142 5.50 17.81 -26.72
CA GLU A 142 6.66 17.09 -27.26
C GLU A 142 6.61 17.05 -28.80
N GLU A 143 7.76 17.23 -29.49
CA GLU A 143 7.89 17.17 -30.96
C GLU A 143 8.21 15.76 -31.48
#